data_AF-A0A953I4M5-F1
#
_entry.id   AF-A0A953I4M5-F1
#
_cell.length_a   1.000
_cell.length_b   1.000
_cell.length_c   1.000
_cell.angle_alpha   90.00
_cell.angle_beta   90.00
_cell.angle_gamma   90.00
#
_symmetry.space_group_name_H-M   'P 1'
#
loop_
_entity.id
_entity.type
_entity.pdbx_description
1 polymer ?
#
loop_
_entity_poly.entity_id
_entity_poly.type
_entity_poly.pdbx_seq_one_letter_code
_entity_poly.pdbx_strand_id
1 'polypeptide(L)'
;MTKPSGRAREVLLDLLLAALVLTSVVLTVRVWYPEPLFGDSDTTEPSLQQQPVPIVREMPEIFRPERIVVARADGGRAELHAGSPTYSTSWQRIRKALTGLDVRGGATLIDQVPRGDAGAPSLELFLPTALQVGQWADLLQWQAPVLRNGSMLVDRVIVTLGERPAVYLSGPLGFELYLA
;
A
#
# COMPACT_ATOMS: atom_id res chain seq x y z
N MET A 1 -23.72 -43.12 -43.09
CA MET A 1 -23.63 -42.53 -41.73
C MET A 1 -22.63 -43.34 -40.91
N THR A 2 -21.37 -42.93 -40.90
CA THR A 2 -20.27 -43.61 -40.20
C THR A 2 -20.21 -43.10 -38.75
N LYS A 3 -20.43 -44.00 -37.79
CA LYS A 3 -20.25 -43.74 -36.36
C LYS A 3 -18.78 -43.39 -36.11
N PRO A 4 -18.43 -42.22 -35.54
CA PRO A 4 -17.06 -41.98 -35.11
C PRO A 4 -16.72 -42.97 -33.99
N SER A 5 -15.63 -43.71 -34.18
CA SER A 5 -15.10 -44.72 -33.25
C SER A 5 -14.77 -44.07 -31.90
N GLY A 6 -15.07 -44.74 -30.78
CA GLY A 6 -14.90 -44.20 -29.42
C GLY A 6 -13.52 -43.57 -29.16
N ARG A 7 -12.47 -44.11 -29.79
CA ARG A 7 -11.11 -43.55 -29.78
C ARG A 7 -11.00 -42.13 -30.33
N ALA A 8 -11.71 -41.79 -31.41
CA ALA A 8 -11.65 -40.45 -31.99
C ALA A 8 -12.25 -39.39 -31.05
N ARG A 9 -13.27 -39.77 -30.27
CA ARG A 9 -13.90 -38.89 -29.28
C ARG A 9 -13.01 -38.70 -28.05
N GLU A 10 -12.37 -39.75 -27.56
CA GLU A 10 -11.42 -39.68 -26.44
C GLU A 10 -10.21 -38.81 -26.80
N VAL A 11 -9.62 -39.01 -27.98
CA VAL A 11 -8.51 -38.18 -28.46
C VAL A 11 -8.91 -36.71 -28.59
N LEU A 12 -10.13 -36.43 -29.05
CA LEU A 12 -10.66 -35.06 -29.12
C LEU A 12 -10.81 -34.44 -27.72
N LEU A 13 -11.32 -35.20 -26.75
CA LEU A 13 -11.49 -34.74 -25.37
C LEU A 13 -10.15 -34.46 -24.71
N ASP A 14 -9.15 -35.32 -24.90
CA ASP A 14 -7.80 -35.13 -24.37
C ASP A 14 -7.12 -33.90 -25.00
N LEU A 15 -7.31 -33.67 -26.30
CA LEU A 15 -6.80 -32.47 -26.97
C LEU A 15 -7.47 -31.18 -26.46
N LEU A 16 -8.78 -31.21 -26.22
CA LEU A 16 -9.51 -30.08 -25.65
C LEU A 16 -9.07 -29.80 -24.21
N LEU A 17 -8.86 -30.85 -23.41
CA LEU A 17 -8.37 -30.73 -22.04
C LEU A 17 -6.95 -30.16 -22.03
N ALA A 18 -6.06 -30.66 -22.90
CA ALA A 18 -4.70 -30.14 -23.04
C ALA A 18 -4.71 -28.66 -23.45
N ALA A 19 -5.55 -28.28 -24.41
CA ALA A 19 -5.69 -26.88 -24.83
C ALA A 19 -6.21 -25.98 -23.69
N LEU A 20 -7.16 -26.47 -22.89
CA LEU A 20 -7.69 -25.75 -21.74
C LEU A 20 -6.62 -25.54 -20.65
N VAL A 21 -5.86 -26.57 -20.33
CA VAL A 21 -4.77 -26.48 -19.36
C VAL A 21 -3.68 -25.54 -19.86
N LEU A 22 -3.30 -25.64 -21.14
CA LEU A 22 -2.27 -24.78 -21.72
C LEU A 22 -2.71 -23.30 -21.73
N THR A 23 -3.95 -23.02 -22.12
CA THR A 23 -4.49 -21.65 -22.11
C THR A 23 -4.61 -21.09 -20.69
N SER A 24 -5.02 -21.90 -19.71
CA SER A 24 -5.06 -21.51 -18.30
C SER A 24 -3.67 -21.17 -17.75
N VAL A 25 -2.65 -21.98 -18.07
CA VAL A 25 -1.26 -21.71 -17.68
C VAL A 25 -0.74 -20.44 -18.36
N VAL A 26 -0.97 -20.26 -19.66
CA VAL A 26 -0.56 -19.06 -20.39
C VAL A 26 -1.22 -17.79 -19.83
N LEU A 27 -2.52 -17.85 -19.50
CA LEU A 27 -3.23 -16.75 -18.85
C LEU A 27 -2.64 -16.44 -17.48
N THR A 28 -2.34 -17.46 -16.69
CA THR A 28 -1.71 -17.29 -15.38
C THR A 28 -0.35 -16.63 -15.51
N VAL A 29 0.50 -17.09 -16.44
CA VAL A 29 1.80 -16.48 -16.71
C VAL A 29 1.64 -15.03 -17.18
N ARG A 30 0.70 -14.71 -18.07
CA ARG A 30 0.45 -13.34 -18.54
C ARG A 30 -0.06 -12.38 -17.45
N VAL A 31 -0.83 -12.88 -16.49
CA VAL A 31 -1.30 -12.07 -15.34
C VAL A 31 -0.14 -11.70 -14.42
N TRP A 32 0.82 -12.63 -14.23
CA TRP A 32 1.99 -12.42 -13.38
C TRP A 32 3.17 -11.74 -14.09
N TYR A 33 3.23 -11.85 -15.42
CA TYR A 33 4.24 -11.26 -16.31
C TYR A 33 3.54 -10.69 -17.55
N PRO A 34 2.92 -9.50 -17.45
CA PRO A 34 2.35 -8.85 -18.62
C PRO A 34 3.47 -8.57 -19.62
N GLU A 35 3.32 -9.06 -20.85
CA GLU A 35 4.15 -8.58 -21.95
C GLU A 35 3.99 -7.05 -22.05
N PRO A 36 5.08 -6.30 -22.24
CA PRO A 36 4.96 -4.87 -22.47
C PRO A 36 4.05 -4.65 -23.69
N LEU A 37 2.97 -3.89 -23.49
CA LEU A 37 2.02 -3.51 -24.55
C LEU A 37 2.64 -2.63 -25.64
N PHE A 38 3.93 -2.31 -25.51
CA PHE A 38 4.74 -1.56 -26.44
C PHE A 38 5.96 -2.40 -26.80
N GLY A 39 6.03 -2.78 -28.08
CA GLY A 39 7.12 -3.56 -28.64
C GLY A 39 8.43 -2.79 -28.67
N ASP A 40 9.49 -3.59 -28.74
CA ASP A 40 10.88 -3.39 -29.15
C ASP A 40 11.53 -2.00 -29.12
N SER A 41 12.81 -2.08 -28.75
CA SER A 41 13.86 -1.06 -28.85
C SER A 41 13.88 -0.32 -30.19
N ASP A 42 13.11 0.76 -30.27
CA ASP A 42 13.34 1.87 -31.19
C ASP A 42 13.92 3.03 -30.38
N THR A 43 15.23 3.26 -30.53
CA THR A 43 16.00 4.38 -29.97
C THR A 43 15.66 5.70 -30.64
N THR A 44 14.38 6.05 -30.66
CA THR A 44 13.90 7.34 -31.15
C THR A 44 12.63 7.75 -30.41
N GLU A 45 12.67 7.75 -29.07
CA GLU A 45 11.72 8.57 -28.32
C GLU A 45 12.08 10.05 -28.56
N PRO A 46 11.17 10.87 -29.10
CA PRO A 46 11.38 12.30 -29.17
C PRO A 46 11.33 12.78 -27.73
N SER A 47 12.51 13.17 -27.21
CA SER A 47 12.75 13.85 -25.94
C SER A 47 11.44 14.38 -25.35
N LEU A 48 10.79 13.57 -24.51
CA LEU A 48 9.80 14.08 -23.57
C LEU A 48 10.59 15.10 -22.79
N GLN A 49 10.37 16.38 -23.12
CA GLN A 49 10.88 17.49 -22.35
C GLN A 49 10.61 17.09 -20.92
N GLN A 50 11.70 16.83 -20.18
CA GLN A 50 11.65 16.65 -18.75
C GLN A 50 11.06 17.97 -18.26
N GLN A 51 9.72 18.01 -18.16
CA GLN A 51 9.05 18.99 -17.35
C GLN A 51 9.79 18.91 -16.03
N PRO A 52 10.47 19.99 -15.60
CA PRO A 52 11.13 19.97 -14.32
C PRO A 52 10.07 19.50 -13.33
N VAL A 53 10.33 18.35 -12.68
CA VAL A 53 9.43 17.77 -11.68
C VAL A 53 8.97 18.92 -10.83
N PRO A 54 7.67 19.28 -10.80
CA PRO A 54 7.24 20.49 -10.12
C PRO A 54 7.80 20.45 -8.70
N ILE A 55 8.79 21.30 -8.44
CA ILE A 55 9.36 21.48 -7.12
C ILE A 55 8.26 22.24 -6.38
N VAL A 56 7.41 21.47 -5.71
CA VAL A 56 6.45 21.76 -4.64
C VAL A 56 5.35 20.70 -4.76
N ARG A 57 5.54 19.54 -4.10
CA ARG A 57 4.40 18.71 -3.68
C ARG A 57 4.09 19.05 -2.23
N GLU A 58 3.40 20.18 -2.04
CA GLU A 58 2.51 20.25 -0.90
C GLU A 58 1.62 19.00 -0.98
N MET A 59 1.62 18.21 0.09
CA MET A 59 0.76 17.03 0.20
C MET A 59 -0.66 17.50 -0.09
N PRO A 60 -1.35 16.97 -1.12
CA PRO A 60 -2.72 17.36 -1.40
C PRO A 60 -3.55 17.37 -0.12
N GLU A 61 -4.40 18.39 0.06
CA GLU A 61 -5.19 18.54 1.30
C GLU A 61 -6.02 17.29 1.61
N ILE A 62 -6.32 16.48 0.60
CA ILE A 62 -6.97 15.17 0.68
C ILE A 62 -6.21 14.18 1.60
N PHE A 63 -4.90 14.32 1.77
CA PHE A 63 -4.08 13.40 2.57
C PHE A 63 -3.72 13.96 3.94
N ARG A 64 -4.17 15.18 4.24
CA ARG A 64 -4.07 15.76 5.57
C ARG A 64 -5.04 14.98 6.49
N PRO A 65 -4.61 14.48 7.65
CA PRO A 65 -5.50 13.82 8.59
C PRO A 65 -6.66 14.73 9.00
N GLU A 66 -7.90 14.26 9.00
CA GLU A 66 -9.04 15.04 9.50
C GLU A 66 -8.89 15.37 10.99
N ARG A 67 -8.30 14.44 11.73
CA ARG A 67 -7.99 14.58 13.15
C ARG A 67 -6.76 13.77 13.55
N ILE A 68 -6.08 14.26 14.58
CA ILE A 68 -4.96 13.61 15.24
C ILE A 68 -5.38 13.33 16.68
N VAL A 69 -5.41 12.08 17.07
CA VAL A 69 -5.71 11.67 18.44
C VAL A 69 -4.42 11.32 19.14
N VAL A 70 -4.17 11.96 20.28
CA VAL A 70 -3.07 11.64 21.18
C VAL A 70 -3.65 10.78 22.29
N ALA A 71 -3.33 9.48 22.28
CA ALA A 71 -3.64 8.58 23.38
C ALA A 71 -2.45 8.56 24.34
N ARG A 72 -2.69 8.89 25.61
CA ARG A 72 -1.68 8.86 26.66
C ARG A 72 -1.62 7.49 27.33
N ALA A 73 -0.49 7.26 27.98
CA ALA A 73 -0.22 6.10 28.82
C ALA A 73 -1.30 5.79 29.86
N ASP A 74 -1.90 6.85 30.40
CA ASP A 74 -2.87 6.83 31.49
C ASP A 74 -4.32 6.60 31.00
N GLY A 75 -4.50 6.31 29.71
CA GLY A 75 -5.82 6.15 29.09
C GLY A 75 -6.49 7.47 28.69
N GLY A 76 -5.89 8.62 29.01
CA GLY A 76 -6.39 9.91 28.57
C GLY A 76 -6.25 10.09 27.06
N ARG A 77 -7.25 10.68 26.40
CA ARG A 77 -7.23 10.97 24.96
C ARG A 77 -7.43 12.47 24.73
N ALA A 78 -6.64 13.03 23.83
CA ALA A 78 -6.82 14.40 23.33
C ALA A 78 -6.96 14.36 21.81
N GLU A 79 -7.89 15.14 21.26
CA GLU A 79 -8.11 15.22 19.81
C GLU A 79 -7.74 16.61 19.29
N LEU A 80 -7.05 16.62 18.16
CA LEU A 80 -6.70 17.83 17.41
C LEU A 80 -7.38 17.74 16.05
N HIS A 81 -8.24 18.71 15.75
CA HIS A 81 -8.92 18.80 14.46
C HIS A 81 -8.21 19.78 13.53
N ALA A 82 -8.34 19.54 12.23
CA ALA A 82 -7.91 20.46 11.20
C ALA A 82 -8.53 21.86 11.43
N GLY A 83 -7.74 22.91 11.19
CA GLY A 83 -8.14 24.31 11.37
C GLY A 83 -7.56 25.01 12.60
N SER A 84 -6.96 24.28 13.55
CA SER A 84 -6.22 24.88 14.66
C SER A 84 -4.72 25.08 14.33
N PRO A 85 -4.05 26.14 14.83
CA PRO A 85 -2.60 26.33 14.66
C PRO A 85 -1.77 25.17 15.27
N THR A 86 -2.25 24.62 16.38
CA THR A 86 -1.66 23.47 17.07
C THR A 86 -1.70 22.23 16.20
N TYR A 87 -2.82 21.98 15.52
CA TYR A 87 -2.94 20.89 14.55
C TYR A 87 -1.91 21.04 13.42
N SER A 88 -1.83 22.21 12.78
CA SER A 88 -0.96 22.43 11.62
C SER A 88 0.52 22.20 11.97
N THR A 89 0.94 22.71 13.12
CA THR A 89 2.31 22.54 13.62
C THR A 89 2.61 21.07 13.95
N SER A 90 1.66 20.38 14.59
CA SER A 90 1.81 18.96 14.95
C SER A 90 1.87 18.08 13.71
N TRP A 91 0.97 18.31 12.76
CA TRP A 91 0.94 17.59 11.48
C TRP A 91 2.23 17.77 10.70
N GLN A 92 2.76 18.98 10.60
CA GLN A 92 4.02 19.24 9.90
C GLN A 92 5.19 18.44 10.51
N ARG A 93 5.27 18.36 11.85
CA ARG A 93 6.29 17.58 12.55
C ARG A 93 6.13 16.08 12.32
N ILE A 94 4.90 15.57 12.43
CA ILE A 94 4.58 14.17 12.21
C ILE A 94 4.90 13.76 10.77
N ARG A 95 4.45 14.54 9.79
CA ARG A 95 4.78 14.32 8.38
C ARG A 95 6.28 14.25 8.16
N LYS A 96 7.04 15.19 8.73
CA LYS A 96 8.51 15.19 8.62
C LYS A 96 9.12 13.92 9.21
N ALA A 97 8.60 13.43 10.33
CA ALA A 97 9.08 12.20 10.97
C ALA A 97 8.72 10.93 10.17
N LEU A 98 7.58 10.92 9.49
CA LEU A 98 7.15 9.80 8.66
C LEU A 98 7.75 9.82 7.25
N THR A 99 8.31 10.94 6.80
CA THR A 99 8.93 11.07 5.48
C THR A 99 10.29 10.39 5.48
N GLY A 100 10.59 9.60 4.45
CA GLY A 100 11.88 8.93 4.30
C GLY A 100 12.10 7.75 5.23
N LEU A 101 11.04 7.19 5.84
CA LEU A 101 11.13 5.97 6.63
C LEU A 101 11.78 4.84 5.81
N ASP A 102 12.72 4.15 6.44
CA ASP A 102 13.28 2.91 5.90
C ASP A 102 12.32 1.77 6.23
N VAL A 103 11.71 1.21 5.19
CA VAL A 103 10.75 0.09 5.29
C VAL A 103 11.26 -1.08 4.44
N ARG A 104 12.59 -1.18 4.28
CA ARG A 104 13.23 -2.27 3.53
C ARG A 104 13.00 -3.64 4.18
N GLY A 105 12.75 -3.66 5.50
CA GLY A 105 12.32 -4.86 6.22
C GLY A 105 10.93 -5.35 5.78
N GLY A 106 10.18 -4.50 5.08
CA GLY A 106 8.85 -4.77 4.57
C GLY A 106 7.74 -4.38 5.55
N ALA A 107 6.51 -4.64 5.14
CA ALA A 107 5.33 -4.45 5.97
C ALA A 107 4.79 -5.82 6.41
N THR A 108 4.69 -6.03 7.72
CA THR A 108 4.19 -7.29 8.31
C THR A 108 2.74 -7.12 8.74
N LEU A 109 1.87 -8.03 8.31
CA LEU A 109 0.49 -8.08 8.78
C LEU A 109 0.48 -8.56 10.23
N ILE A 110 -0.25 -7.86 11.10
CA ILE A 110 -0.44 -8.22 12.50
C ILE A 110 -1.93 -8.23 12.84
N ASP A 111 -2.31 -9.03 13.84
CA ASP A 111 -3.72 -9.15 14.25
C ASP A 111 -4.23 -7.89 14.96
N GLN A 112 -3.35 -7.25 15.73
CA GLN A 112 -3.67 -6.03 16.48
C GLN A 112 -2.41 -5.23 16.78
N VAL A 113 -2.53 -3.91 16.81
CA VAL A 113 -1.45 -3.03 17.27
C VAL A 113 -1.14 -3.37 18.72
N PRO A 114 0.12 -3.71 19.06
CA PRO A 114 0.51 -4.00 20.43
C PRO A 114 0.31 -2.76 21.29
N ARG A 115 -0.79 -2.74 22.04
CA ARG A 115 -0.94 -1.82 23.16
C ARG A 115 -0.16 -2.45 24.29
N GLY A 116 1.13 -2.12 24.38
CA GLY A 116 2.02 -2.72 25.38
C GLY A 116 1.40 -2.62 26.78
N ASP A 117 1.69 -3.61 27.63
CA ASP A 117 1.24 -3.66 29.04
C ASP A 117 1.72 -2.46 29.87
N ALA A 118 2.69 -1.69 29.34
CA ALA A 118 3.04 -0.35 29.78
C ALA A 118 2.57 0.66 28.73
N GLY A 119 1.65 1.55 29.11
CA GLY A 119 1.03 2.54 28.23
C GLY A 119 2.01 3.45 27.50
N ALA A 120 2.59 3.00 26.39
CA ALA A 120 3.32 3.91 25.51
C ALA A 120 2.31 4.88 24.89
N PRO A 121 2.50 6.20 25.00
CA PRO A 121 1.64 7.14 24.31
C PRO A 121 1.63 6.86 22.81
N SER A 122 0.49 7.05 22.16
CA SER A 122 0.37 6.87 20.72
C SER A 122 -0.30 8.06 20.06
N LEU A 123 0.05 8.25 18.79
CA LEU A 123 -0.59 9.19 17.89
C LEU A 123 -1.40 8.37 16.88
N GLU A 124 -2.69 8.63 16.79
CA GLU A 124 -3.56 8.07 15.76
C GLU A 124 -3.93 9.20 14.79
N LEU A 125 -3.58 9.03 13.52
CA LEU A 125 -3.89 9.96 12.44
C LEU A 125 -5.06 9.38 11.66
N PHE A 126 -6.20 10.06 11.67
CA PHE A 126 -7.39 9.62 10.95
C PHE A 126 -7.46 10.34 9.61
N LEU A 127 -7.62 9.60 8.53
CA LEU A 127 -7.59 10.12 7.18
C LEU A 127 -9.02 10.34 6.68
N PRO A 128 -9.28 11.41 5.92
CA PRO A 128 -10.60 11.64 5.34
C PRO A 128 -10.96 10.59 4.28
N THR A 129 -9.95 9.96 3.65
CA THR A 129 -10.11 8.92 2.64
C THR A 129 -9.04 7.85 2.84
N ALA A 130 -9.41 6.58 2.68
CA ALA A 130 -8.47 5.47 2.74
C ALA A 130 -7.56 5.46 1.49
N LEU A 131 -6.25 5.30 1.68
CA LEU A 131 -5.25 5.26 0.60
C LEU A 131 -4.52 3.93 0.57
N GLN A 132 -4.02 3.57 -0.60
CA GLN A 132 -3.18 2.39 -0.74
C GLN A 132 -1.84 2.57 -0.02
N VAL A 133 -1.32 1.51 0.61
CA VAL A 133 0.01 1.50 1.24
C VAL A 133 1.10 1.95 0.27
N GLY A 134 1.01 1.56 -1.01
CA GLY A 134 1.95 2.02 -2.05
C GLY A 134 1.88 3.52 -2.28
N GLN A 135 0.69 4.11 -2.25
CA GLN A 135 0.51 5.56 -2.35
C GLN A 135 1.09 6.28 -1.12
N TRP A 136 0.96 5.71 0.07
CA TRP A 136 1.63 6.20 1.29
C TRP A 136 3.14 6.22 1.14
N ALA A 137 3.72 5.12 0.65
CA ALA A 137 5.15 5.00 0.42
C ALA A 137 5.66 6.05 -0.59
N ASP A 138 4.92 6.27 -1.68
CA ASP A 138 5.28 7.27 -2.70
C ASP A 138 5.19 8.70 -2.16
N LEU A 139 4.11 9.03 -1.45
CA LEU A 139 3.85 10.37 -0.91
C LEU A 139 4.85 10.77 0.18
N LEU A 140 5.22 9.80 1.02
CA LEU A 140 6.18 10.00 2.11
C LEU A 140 7.60 9.59 1.74
N GLN A 141 7.86 9.23 0.48
CA GLN A 141 9.19 8.89 -0.03
C GLN A 141 9.86 7.77 0.80
N TRP A 142 9.10 6.75 1.17
CA TRP A 142 9.62 5.62 1.92
C TRP A 142 10.62 4.83 1.08
N GLN A 143 11.69 4.38 1.74
CA GLN A 143 12.64 3.47 1.13
C GLN A 143 12.10 2.06 1.31
N ALA A 144 11.29 1.60 0.36
CA ALA A 144 10.72 0.25 0.39
C ALA A 144 10.92 -0.43 -0.97
N PRO A 145 11.45 -1.66 -1.04
CA PRO A 145 11.21 -2.51 -2.21
C PRO A 145 9.71 -2.76 -2.33
N VAL A 146 9.24 -3.14 -3.54
CA VAL A 146 7.82 -3.39 -3.86
C VAL A 146 7.07 -3.98 -2.66
N LEU A 147 6.22 -3.16 -2.03
CA LEU A 147 5.46 -3.58 -0.86
C LEU A 147 4.41 -4.59 -1.30
N ARG A 148 4.53 -5.84 -0.83
CA ARG A 148 3.56 -6.92 -1.15
C ARG A 148 2.12 -6.55 -0.80
N ASN A 149 1.95 -5.73 0.24
CA ASN A 149 0.66 -5.23 0.72
C ASN A 149 0.33 -3.84 0.14
N GLY A 150 0.97 -3.43 -0.96
CA GLY A 150 0.88 -2.09 -1.54
C GLY A 150 -0.54 -1.67 -1.90
N SER A 151 -1.42 -2.61 -2.27
CA SER A 151 -2.83 -2.35 -2.60
C SER A 151 -3.76 -2.25 -1.40
N MET A 152 -3.28 -2.54 -0.18
CA MET A 152 -4.09 -2.47 1.03
C MET A 152 -4.48 -1.02 1.33
N LEU A 153 -5.75 -0.80 1.67
CA LEU A 153 -6.28 0.50 2.04
C LEU A 153 -6.01 0.83 3.51
N VAL A 154 -5.59 2.06 3.74
CA VAL A 154 -5.21 2.61 5.04
C VAL A 154 -6.01 3.88 5.27
N ASP A 155 -6.87 3.88 6.29
CA ASP A 155 -7.65 5.04 6.74
C ASP A 155 -7.12 5.60 8.08
N ARG A 156 -6.17 4.90 8.72
CA ARG A 156 -5.55 5.35 9.95
C ARG A 156 -4.07 4.98 10.02
N VAL A 157 -3.25 5.91 10.48
CA VAL A 157 -1.83 5.68 10.80
C VAL A 157 -1.64 5.79 12.30
N ILE A 158 -1.04 4.80 12.92
CA ILE A 158 -0.80 4.76 14.37
C ILE A 158 0.70 4.78 14.61
N VAL A 159 1.16 5.74 15.42
CA VAL A 159 2.56 5.88 15.80
C VAL A 159 2.65 5.67 17.30
N THR A 160 3.33 4.61 17.76
CA THR A 160 3.60 4.42 19.18
C THR A 160 4.89 5.17 19.55
N LEU A 161 4.81 5.97 20.60
CA LEU A 161 5.89 6.81 21.13
C LEU A 161 6.37 6.17 22.44
N GLY A 162 7.30 5.22 22.36
CA GLY A 162 7.89 4.54 23.51
C GLY A 162 9.38 4.33 23.32
N GLU A 163 9.98 3.48 24.15
CA GLU A 163 11.40 3.09 24.00
C GLU A 163 11.68 2.45 22.62
N ARG A 164 10.66 1.82 22.04
CA ARG A 164 10.67 1.29 20.67
C ARG A 164 9.56 1.96 19.87
N PRO A 165 9.83 3.12 19.25
CA PRO A 165 8.83 3.75 18.41
C PRO A 165 8.53 2.87 17.21
N ALA A 166 7.26 2.80 16.84
CA ALA A 166 6.79 1.96 15.75
C ALA A 166 5.65 2.66 15.01
N VAL A 167 5.54 2.37 13.72
CA VAL A 167 4.49 2.88 12.85
C VAL A 167 3.64 1.71 12.37
N TYR A 168 2.34 1.86 12.51
CA TYR A 168 1.35 0.90 12.08
C TYR A 168 0.38 1.58 11.10
N LEU A 169 -0.02 0.85 10.07
CA LEU A 169 -1.04 1.27 9.12
C LEU A 169 -2.28 0.41 9.33
N SER A 170 -3.40 1.05 9.63
CA SER A 170 -4.68 0.42 9.89
C SER A 170 -5.63 0.75 8.76
N GLY A 171 -6.39 -0.25 8.32
CA GLY A 171 -7.40 -0.13 7.28
C GLY A 171 -8.82 -0.28 7.80
N PRO A 172 -9.83 0.13 7.01
CA PRO A 172 -11.25 0.08 7.41
C PRO A 172 -11.78 -1.34 7.66
N LEU A 173 -11.08 -2.36 7.14
CA LEU A 173 -11.41 -3.77 7.33
C LEU A 173 -10.82 -4.36 8.62
N GLY A 174 -10.17 -3.55 9.46
CA GLY A 174 -9.60 -3.98 10.75
C GLY A 174 -8.27 -4.72 10.64
N PHE A 175 -7.59 -4.63 9.50
CA PHE A 175 -6.24 -5.15 9.34
C PHE A 175 -5.21 -4.12 9.79
N GLU A 176 -4.14 -4.60 10.42
CA GLU A 176 -3.03 -3.79 10.92
C GLU A 176 -1.74 -4.23 10.22
N LEU A 177 -0.97 -3.26 9.73
CA LEU A 177 0.34 -3.46 9.12
C LEU A 177 1.41 -2.78 9.95
N TYR A 178 2.35 -3.56 10.46
CA TYR A 178 3.56 -3.05 11.09
C TYR A 178 4.62 -2.71 10.04
N LEU A 179 5.17 -1.49 10.10
CA LEU A 179 6.30 -1.07 9.26
C LEU A 179 7.61 -1.35 9.99
N ALA A 180 8.45 -2.21 9.39
CA ALA A 180 9.72 -2.69 9.96
C ALA A 180 10.95 -2.14 9.25
#